data_AF-A0A9P5Z6K8-F1
#
_entry.id   AF-A0A9P5Z6K8-F1
#
_cell.length_a   1.000
_cell.length_b   1.000
_cell.length_c   1.000
_cell.angle_alpha   90.00
_cell.angle_beta   90.00
_cell.angle_gamma   90.00
#
_symmetry.space_group_name_H-M   'P 1'
#
loop_
_entity.id
_entity.type
_entity.pdbx_description
1 polymer ?
#
loop_
_entity_poly.entity_id
_entity_poly.type
_entity_poly.pdbx_seq_one_letter_code
_entity_poly.pdbx_strand_id
1 'polypeptide(L)'
;MILGVIIGEFAPGVREKLDTAKFDSVSLPIAIGLIVMMWPVLTKVQYETLPGVFRTARLWKHLFISVILNWIVGPSLMLGLAWATLPDLPGYRTGVIMVGVARCIAMVVIWNDLARGDAEYCAILVVVNAVLQIALFSPFSVLFINIISGANTGGERVNYGDVAISVLIYLGIPLAAGIVTRYGVIALTSKHFFQKKFLPVFSPLSLLGLLYTIIVLFAYQGHRILHNIGPVFRVFVPQILYFIIMWTGTFFLIHWFSTVENRRLHDPSKKVFGYDTAVVQAFTAASNNFELAIAVCIAVYGVNSEQALAATIGPLTEVPVLLALTWVALYLKHKLVWESPSIKGRTDVERTSAPSEEKGHSFRVMDLDF
;
A
#
# COMPACT_ATOMS: atom_id res chain seq x y z
N MET A 1 -7.07 14.88 11.44
CA MET A 1 -6.96 13.99 12.62
C MET A 1 -7.13 14.77 13.90
N ILE A 2 -6.15 15.58 14.33
CA ILE A 2 -6.30 16.51 15.47
C ILE A 2 -7.60 17.32 15.35
N LEU A 3 -7.81 17.91 14.17
CA LEU A 3 -9.03 18.64 13.85
C LEU A 3 -10.31 17.78 13.96
N GLY A 4 -10.25 16.51 13.58
CA GLY A 4 -11.36 15.57 13.74
C GLY A 4 -11.64 15.24 15.20
N VAL A 5 -10.62 14.93 16.00
CA VAL A 5 -10.77 14.66 17.45
C VAL A 5 -11.31 15.89 18.19
N ILE A 6 -10.81 17.09 17.85
CA ILE A 6 -11.30 18.34 18.44
C ILE A 6 -12.77 18.57 18.07
N ILE A 7 -13.15 18.40 16.80
CA ILE A 7 -14.56 18.49 16.39
C ILE A 7 -15.40 17.47 17.14
N GLY A 8 -14.93 16.23 17.26
CA GLY A 8 -15.65 15.14 17.91
C GLY A 8 -15.88 15.33 19.41
N GLU A 9 -14.92 15.94 20.10
CA GLU A 9 -15.00 16.16 21.56
C GLU A 9 -15.73 17.46 21.90
N PHE A 10 -15.51 18.53 21.14
CA PHE A 10 -15.97 19.88 21.52
C PHE A 10 -17.18 20.39 20.74
N ALA A 11 -17.59 19.77 19.62
CA ALA A 11 -18.78 20.18 18.88
C ALA A 11 -19.99 19.29 19.24
N PRO A 12 -20.96 19.80 20.04
CA PRO A 12 -22.14 19.03 20.42
C PRO A 12 -23.02 18.69 19.21
N GLY A 13 -23.58 17.47 19.18
CA GLY A 13 -24.53 17.02 18.15
C GLY A 13 -23.91 16.56 16.82
N VAL A 14 -22.58 16.56 16.66
CA VAL A 14 -21.92 16.02 15.44
C VAL A 14 -22.24 14.54 15.26
N ARG A 15 -22.18 13.76 16.35
CA ARG A 15 -22.49 12.32 16.33
C ARG A 15 -23.94 12.05 15.91
N GLU A 16 -24.90 12.80 16.45
CA GLU A 16 -26.33 12.66 16.14
C GLU A 16 -26.66 13.06 14.69
N LYS A 17 -25.99 14.09 14.16
CA LYS A 17 -26.14 14.51 12.76
C LYS A 17 -25.52 13.53 11.76
N LEU A 18 -24.42 12.88 12.14
CA LEU A 18 -23.83 11.81 11.34
C LEU A 18 -24.64 10.52 11.43
N ASP A 19 -25.31 10.29 12.56
CA ASP A 19 -26.15 9.13 12.81
C ASP A 19 -27.54 9.19 12.13
N THR A 20 -28.01 10.37 11.75
CA THR A 20 -29.32 10.56 11.10
C THR A 20 -29.33 10.11 9.64
N ALA A 21 -28.16 10.00 9.00
CA ALA A 21 -28.01 9.51 7.63
C ALA A 21 -27.34 8.13 7.64
N LYS A 22 -28.07 7.07 8.00
CA LYS A 22 -27.60 5.67 7.98
C LYS A 22 -28.25 4.88 6.86
N PHE A 23 -27.47 4.04 6.18
CA PHE A 23 -27.96 2.96 5.34
C PHE A 23 -27.43 1.64 5.92
N ASP A 24 -28.32 0.75 6.35
CA ASP A 24 -27.99 -0.60 6.82
C ASP A 24 -26.86 -0.70 7.87
N SER A 25 -26.79 0.28 8.79
CA SER A 25 -25.80 0.47 9.88
C SER A 25 -24.55 1.31 9.58
N VAL A 26 -24.28 1.63 8.31
CA VAL A 26 -23.16 2.51 7.93
C VAL A 26 -23.64 3.93 7.70
N SER A 27 -22.95 4.91 8.29
CA SER A 27 -23.26 6.32 8.03
C SER A 27 -22.95 6.64 6.56
N LEU A 28 -23.94 7.17 5.86
CA LEU A 28 -23.85 7.56 4.45
C LEU A 28 -22.67 8.51 4.18
N PRO A 29 -22.33 9.49 5.04
CA PRO A 29 -21.16 10.35 4.84
C PRO A 29 -19.85 9.56 4.79
N ILE A 30 -19.67 8.58 5.66
CA ILE A 30 -18.47 7.72 5.67
C ILE A 30 -18.45 6.83 4.42
N ALA A 31 -19.58 6.20 4.07
CA ALA A 31 -19.66 5.33 2.90
C ALA A 31 -19.33 6.07 1.59
N ILE A 32 -19.85 7.29 1.42
CA ILE A 32 -19.53 8.15 0.27
C ILE A 32 -18.04 8.49 0.27
N GLY A 33 -17.48 8.90 1.41
CA GLY A 33 -16.05 9.21 1.54
C GLY A 33 -15.17 8.03 1.12
N LEU A 34 -15.54 6.81 1.55
CA LEU A 34 -14.82 5.59 1.23
C LEU A 34 -14.89 5.22 -0.26
N ILE A 35 -16.06 5.38 -0.89
CA ILE A 35 -16.22 5.12 -2.33
C ILE A 35 -15.45 6.15 -3.16
N VAL A 36 -15.59 7.44 -2.81
CA VAL A 36 -14.96 8.57 -3.52
C VAL A 36 -13.44 8.47 -3.46
N MET A 37 -12.87 7.97 -2.36
CA MET A 37 -11.42 7.82 -2.29
C MET A 37 -10.88 6.63 -3.09
N MET A 38 -11.63 5.52 -3.19
CA MET A 38 -11.17 4.31 -3.90
C MET A 38 -11.30 4.44 -5.42
N TRP A 39 -12.35 5.09 -5.92
CA TRP A 39 -12.62 5.20 -7.36
C TRP A 39 -11.46 5.83 -8.18
N PRO A 40 -10.86 6.97 -7.79
CA PRO A 40 -9.77 7.58 -8.56
C PRO A 40 -8.50 6.72 -8.56
N VAL A 41 -8.22 6.02 -7.45
CA VAL A 41 -7.06 5.12 -7.35
C VAL A 41 -7.21 3.98 -8.35
N LEU A 42 -8.38 3.33 -8.36
CA LEU A 42 -8.65 2.20 -9.24
C LEU A 42 -8.72 2.64 -10.72
N THR A 43 -9.14 3.86 -11.00
CA THR A 43 -9.10 4.42 -12.37
C THR A 43 -7.68 4.58 -12.91
N LYS A 44 -6.68 4.83 -12.05
CA LYS A 44 -5.26 4.96 -12.47
C LYS A 44 -4.65 3.62 -12.89
N VAL A 45 -5.19 2.51 -12.37
CA VAL A 45 -4.69 1.16 -12.65
C VAL A 45 -4.73 0.87 -14.15
N GLN A 46 -3.62 0.34 -14.68
CA GLN A 46 -3.48 0.02 -16.10
C GLN A 46 -3.88 -1.42 -16.39
N TYR A 47 -5.17 -1.70 -16.44
CA TYR A 47 -5.68 -3.07 -16.67
C TYR A 47 -5.21 -3.67 -18.00
N GLU A 48 -4.83 -2.83 -18.97
CA GLU A 48 -4.32 -3.28 -20.27
C GLU A 48 -2.94 -3.95 -20.19
N THR A 49 -2.18 -3.72 -19.11
CA THR A 49 -0.86 -4.34 -18.91
C THR A 49 -0.95 -5.71 -18.23
N LEU A 50 -2.11 -6.08 -17.68
CA LEU A 50 -2.35 -7.38 -17.03
C LEU A 50 -2.02 -8.59 -17.92
N PRO A 51 -2.40 -8.65 -19.22
CA PRO A 51 -2.03 -9.79 -20.06
C PRO A 51 -0.51 -9.92 -20.28
N GLY A 52 0.23 -8.80 -20.17
CA GLY A 52 1.69 -8.78 -20.25
C GLY A 52 2.37 -9.55 -19.11
N VAL A 53 1.70 -9.64 -17.96
CA VAL A 53 2.16 -10.39 -16.77
C VAL A 53 2.38 -11.87 -17.07
N PHE A 54 1.54 -12.45 -17.93
CA PHE A 54 1.62 -13.87 -18.30
C PHE A 54 2.71 -14.16 -19.34
N ARG A 55 3.39 -13.14 -19.87
CA ARG A 55 4.38 -13.32 -20.95
C ARG A 55 5.76 -13.73 -20.48
N THR A 56 6.12 -13.45 -19.22
CA THR A 56 7.51 -13.63 -18.76
C THR A 56 7.58 -14.45 -17.48
N ALA A 57 8.28 -15.59 -17.54
CA ALA A 57 8.51 -16.45 -16.37
C ALA A 57 9.16 -15.72 -15.18
N ARG A 58 9.89 -14.63 -15.44
CA ARG A 58 10.47 -13.72 -14.44
C ARG A 58 9.40 -13.07 -13.56
N LEU A 59 8.37 -12.49 -14.17
CA LEU A 59 7.27 -11.82 -13.45
C LEU A 59 6.47 -12.83 -12.62
N TRP A 60 6.30 -14.05 -13.14
CA TRP A 60 5.58 -15.10 -12.43
C TRP A 60 6.27 -15.52 -11.11
N LYS A 61 7.62 -15.58 -11.09
CA LYS A 61 8.38 -15.84 -9.85
C LYS A 61 8.13 -14.74 -8.81
N HIS A 62 8.18 -13.49 -9.24
CA HIS A 62 7.93 -12.33 -8.38
C HIS A 62 6.51 -12.30 -7.84
N LEU A 63 5.52 -12.56 -8.69
CA LEU A 63 4.13 -12.66 -8.26
C LEU A 63 3.92 -13.80 -7.26
N PHE A 64 4.49 -14.97 -7.50
CA PHE A 64 4.38 -16.10 -6.58
C PHE A 64 4.93 -15.76 -5.19
N ILE A 65 6.12 -15.16 -5.13
CA ILE A 65 6.71 -14.68 -3.88
C ILE A 65 5.77 -13.67 -3.21
N SER A 66 5.26 -12.71 -4.00
CA SER A 66 4.37 -11.68 -3.47
C SER A 66 3.08 -12.26 -2.91
N VAL A 67 2.45 -13.20 -3.61
CA VAL A 67 1.22 -13.85 -3.17
C VAL A 67 1.44 -14.60 -1.86
N ILE A 68 2.55 -15.34 -1.72
CA ILE A 68 2.88 -16.01 -0.45
C ILE A 68 3.09 -14.99 0.67
N LEU A 69 3.86 -13.94 0.43
CA LEU A 69 4.13 -12.92 1.45
C LEU A 69 2.87 -12.17 1.87
N ASN A 70 2.03 -11.79 0.92
CA ASN A 70 0.82 -10.99 1.17
C ASN A 70 -0.33 -11.83 1.71
N TRP A 71 -0.52 -13.05 1.23
CA TRP A 71 -1.70 -13.85 1.54
C TRP A 71 -1.42 -15.00 2.49
N ILE A 72 -0.18 -15.28 2.87
CA ILE A 72 0.13 -16.32 3.86
C ILE A 72 0.91 -15.70 5.01
N VAL A 73 2.09 -15.15 4.72
CA VAL A 73 3.01 -14.65 5.76
C VAL A 73 2.42 -13.44 6.47
N GLY A 74 1.95 -12.44 5.73
CA GLY A 74 1.40 -11.20 6.29
C GLY A 74 0.25 -11.43 7.27
N PRO A 75 -0.87 -12.04 6.85
CA PRO A 75 -2.00 -12.31 7.73
C PRO A 75 -1.63 -13.17 8.94
N SER A 76 -0.77 -14.19 8.75
CA SER A 76 -0.33 -15.05 9.84
C SER A 76 0.57 -14.32 10.85
N LEU A 77 1.47 -13.45 10.36
CA LEU A 77 2.31 -12.63 11.22
C LEU A 77 1.46 -11.62 11.99
N MET A 78 0.51 -10.94 11.33
CA MET A 78 -0.39 -10.02 12.00
C MET A 78 -1.21 -10.72 13.08
N LEU A 79 -1.75 -11.91 12.79
CA LEU A 79 -2.44 -12.73 13.78
C LEU A 79 -1.55 -13.01 15.00
N GLY A 80 -0.33 -13.50 14.78
CA GLY A 80 0.62 -13.80 15.86
C GLY A 80 0.96 -12.57 16.70
N LEU A 81 1.22 -11.43 16.05
CA LEU A 81 1.51 -10.17 16.74
C LEU A 81 0.30 -9.64 17.51
N ALA A 82 -0.90 -9.74 16.95
CA ALA A 82 -2.13 -9.32 17.60
C ALA A 82 -2.40 -10.14 18.87
N TRP A 83 -2.16 -11.45 18.84
CA TRP A 83 -2.25 -12.30 20.03
C TRP A 83 -1.15 -12.04 21.05
N ALA A 84 0.09 -11.80 20.60
CA ALA A 84 1.20 -11.53 21.49
C ALA A 84 1.08 -10.18 22.23
N THR A 85 0.44 -9.18 21.62
CA THR A 85 0.42 -7.79 22.12
C THR A 85 -0.94 -7.36 22.70
N LEU A 86 -2.04 -7.97 22.24
CA LEU A 86 -3.42 -7.66 22.63
C LEU A 86 -4.18 -8.91 23.16
N PRO A 87 -3.63 -9.70 24.10
CA PRO A 87 -4.30 -10.91 24.59
C PRO A 87 -5.60 -10.62 25.37
N ASP A 88 -5.66 -9.50 26.08
CA ASP A 88 -6.76 -9.06 26.95
C ASP A 88 -7.78 -8.13 26.25
N LEU A 89 -7.51 -7.74 24.99
CA LEU A 89 -8.35 -6.79 24.23
C LEU A 89 -8.92 -7.45 22.96
N PRO A 90 -9.94 -8.32 23.07
CA PRO A 90 -10.43 -9.13 21.96
C PRO A 90 -11.01 -8.30 20.80
N GLY A 91 -11.72 -7.20 21.07
CA GLY A 91 -12.28 -6.33 20.03
C GLY A 91 -11.19 -5.64 19.21
N TYR A 92 -10.22 -5.01 19.88
CA TYR A 92 -9.05 -4.41 19.22
C TYR A 92 -8.20 -5.45 18.47
N ARG A 93 -7.98 -6.64 19.06
CA ARG A 93 -7.27 -7.74 18.42
C ARG A 93 -7.93 -8.14 17.10
N THR A 94 -9.25 -8.33 17.09
CA THR A 94 -10.00 -8.65 15.87
C THR A 94 -9.86 -7.57 14.81
N GLY A 95 -9.97 -6.29 15.18
CA GLY A 95 -9.77 -5.18 14.24
C GLY A 95 -8.37 -5.15 13.63
N VAL A 96 -7.33 -5.40 14.43
CA VAL A 96 -5.93 -5.51 13.97
C VAL A 96 -5.75 -6.70 13.02
N ILE A 97 -6.39 -7.84 13.28
CA ILE A 97 -6.34 -9.00 12.39
C ILE A 97 -7.01 -8.68 11.05
N MET A 98 -8.20 -8.05 11.06
CA MET A 98 -8.89 -7.63 9.82
C MET A 98 -8.04 -6.67 8.98
N VAL A 99 -7.34 -5.74 9.64
CA VAL A 99 -6.35 -4.88 8.99
C VAL A 99 -5.26 -5.71 8.30
N GLY A 100 -4.69 -6.71 8.98
CA GLY A 100 -3.62 -7.54 8.40
C GLY A 100 -4.06 -8.38 7.20
N VAL A 101 -5.33 -8.72 7.12
CA VAL A 101 -5.94 -9.39 5.95
C VAL A 101 -6.13 -8.41 4.78
N ALA A 102 -6.33 -7.12 5.06
CA ALA A 102 -6.52 -6.12 4.03
C ALA A 102 -5.20 -5.78 3.32
N ARG A 103 -5.04 -6.17 2.06
CA ARG A 103 -3.79 -5.93 1.30
C ARG A 103 -3.77 -4.57 0.63
N CYS A 104 -2.64 -3.88 0.68
CA CYS A 104 -2.53 -2.54 0.09
C CYS A 104 -2.65 -2.56 -1.44
N ILE A 105 -3.40 -1.59 -1.98
CA ILE A 105 -3.61 -1.38 -3.42
C ILE A 105 -3.35 0.07 -3.86
N ALA A 106 -3.13 0.99 -2.91
CA ALA A 106 -3.10 2.42 -3.18
C ALA A 106 -1.79 3.05 -2.69
N MET A 107 -1.62 3.10 -1.36
CA MET A 107 -0.52 3.82 -0.72
C MET A 107 0.86 3.26 -1.13
N VAL A 108 0.91 1.96 -1.47
CA VAL A 108 2.12 1.30 -1.99
C VAL A 108 2.74 2.00 -3.20
N VAL A 109 1.93 2.63 -4.07
CA VAL A 109 2.44 3.36 -5.24
C VAL A 109 3.27 4.57 -4.81
N ILE A 110 2.82 5.29 -3.78
CA ILE A 110 3.53 6.47 -3.25
C ILE A 110 4.86 6.04 -2.63
N TRP A 111 4.86 4.98 -1.82
CA TRP A 111 6.09 4.46 -1.21
C TRP A 111 7.07 3.95 -2.25
N ASN A 112 6.56 3.26 -3.28
CA ASN A 112 7.34 2.79 -4.40
C ASN A 112 8.03 3.94 -5.14
N ASP A 113 7.28 5.00 -5.47
CA ASP A 113 7.82 6.16 -6.18
C ASP A 113 8.87 6.90 -5.33
N LEU A 114 8.61 7.09 -4.03
CA LEU A 114 9.57 7.71 -3.11
C LEU A 114 10.86 6.90 -2.96
N ALA A 115 10.75 5.58 -2.88
CA ALA A 115 11.88 4.67 -2.76
C ALA A 115 12.51 4.27 -4.12
N ARG A 116 12.03 4.83 -5.24
CA ARG A 116 12.53 4.55 -6.61
C ARG A 116 12.46 3.06 -6.99
N GLY A 117 11.33 2.41 -6.72
CA GLY A 117 11.03 1.05 -7.16
C GLY A 117 10.45 0.97 -8.58
N ASP A 118 10.23 -0.24 -9.07
CA ASP A 118 9.69 -0.48 -10.42
C ASP A 118 8.18 -0.16 -10.45
N ALA A 119 7.80 0.89 -11.18
CA ALA A 119 6.43 1.36 -11.28
C ALA A 119 5.50 0.40 -12.06
N GLU A 120 6.01 -0.28 -13.08
CA GLU A 120 5.22 -1.23 -13.87
C GLU A 120 4.91 -2.48 -13.03
N TYR A 121 5.92 -2.99 -12.33
CA TYR A 121 5.76 -4.12 -11.44
C TYR A 121 4.86 -3.79 -10.23
N CYS A 122 4.99 -2.58 -9.67
CA CYS A 122 4.09 -2.10 -8.61
C CYS A 122 2.63 -2.07 -9.09
N ALA A 123 2.38 -1.54 -10.28
CA ALA A 123 1.04 -1.48 -10.85
C ALA A 123 0.43 -2.87 -11.04
N ILE A 124 1.23 -3.85 -11.51
CA ILE A 124 0.80 -5.25 -11.64
C ILE A 124 0.38 -5.83 -10.29
N LEU A 125 1.20 -5.66 -9.24
CA LEU A 125 0.90 -6.16 -7.91
C LEU A 125 -0.33 -5.52 -7.29
N VAL A 126 -0.53 -4.22 -7.51
CA VAL A 126 -1.75 -3.52 -7.09
C VAL A 126 -2.99 -4.20 -7.66
N VAL A 127 -2.98 -4.55 -8.95
CA VAL A 127 -4.15 -5.18 -9.59
C VAL A 127 -4.38 -6.58 -9.07
N VAL A 128 -3.31 -7.38 -8.98
CA VAL A 128 -3.38 -8.76 -8.47
C VAL A 128 -3.90 -8.75 -7.03
N ASN A 129 -3.39 -7.88 -6.17
CA ASN A 129 -3.86 -7.76 -4.80
C ASN A 129 -5.31 -7.28 -4.72
N ALA A 130 -5.75 -6.33 -5.55
CA ALA A 130 -7.14 -5.89 -5.56
C ALA A 130 -8.10 -7.04 -5.91
N VAL A 131 -7.78 -7.83 -6.94
CA VAL A 131 -8.60 -9.00 -7.35
C VAL A 131 -8.59 -10.07 -6.28
N LEU A 132 -7.41 -10.43 -5.77
CA LEU A 132 -7.28 -11.42 -4.70
C LEU A 132 -7.99 -10.96 -3.43
N GLN A 133 -8.01 -9.65 -3.12
CA GLN A 133 -8.68 -9.12 -1.97
C GLN A 133 -10.20 -9.21 -2.06
N ILE A 134 -10.79 -9.01 -3.23
CA ILE A 134 -12.22 -9.28 -3.41
C ILE A 134 -12.54 -10.76 -3.14
N ALA A 135 -11.69 -11.67 -3.62
CA ALA A 135 -11.92 -13.10 -3.50
C ALA A 135 -11.61 -13.68 -2.11
N LEU A 136 -10.51 -13.24 -1.49
CA LEU A 136 -9.89 -13.88 -0.34
C LEU A 136 -10.17 -13.14 0.97
N PHE A 137 -10.51 -11.85 0.97
CA PHE A 137 -10.70 -11.09 2.22
C PHE A 137 -11.76 -11.71 3.13
N SER A 138 -12.93 -12.09 2.59
CA SER A 138 -13.98 -12.74 3.38
C SER A 138 -13.60 -14.15 3.88
N PRO A 139 -13.14 -15.08 3.01
CA PRO A 139 -12.63 -16.38 3.47
C PRO A 139 -11.55 -16.27 4.55
N PHE A 140 -10.60 -15.34 4.36
CA PHE A 140 -9.51 -15.14 5.30
C PHE A 140 -9.99 -14.54 6.62
N SER A 141 -10.92 -13.59 6.58
CA SER A 141 -11.51 -13.04 7.81
C SER A 141 -12.15 -14.15 8.65
N VAL A 142 -12.91 -15.06 8.03
CA VAL A 142 -13.49 -16.21 8.73
C VAL A 142 -12.40 -17.17 9.24
N LEU A 143 -11.41 -17.49 8.40
CA LEU A 143 -10.31 -18.39 8.79
C LEU A 143 -9.54 -17.86 10.00
N PHE A 144 -9.06 -16.62 9.93
CA PHE A 144 -8.22 -16.04 10.98
C PHE A 144 -9.02 -15.71 12.24
N ILE A 145 -10.25 -15.21 12.13
CA ILE A 145 -11.03 -14.73 13.28
C ILE A 145 -11.87 -15.85 13.89
N ASN A 146 -12.64 -16.59 13.08
CA ASN A 146 -13.55 -17.60 13.63
C ASN A 146 -12.85 -18.94 13.91
N ILE A 147 -11.97 -19.39 13.00
CA ILE A 147 -11.37 -20.72 13.08
C ILE A 147 -10.10 -20.69 13.93
N ILE A 148 -9.12 -19.86 13.56
CA ILE A 148 -7.81 -19.85 14.23
C ILE A 148 -7.87 -19.09 15.55
N SER A 149 -8.46 -17.89 15.54
CA SER A 149 -8.60 -17.06 16.76
C SER A 149 -9.74 -17.55 17.67
N GLY A 150 -10.57 -18.50 17.21
CA GLY A 150 -11.46 -19.33 18.02
C GLY A 150 -12.32 -18.60 19.05
N ALA A 151 -13.64 -18.57 18.80
CA ALA A 151 -14.70 -17.90 19.59
C ALA A 151 -14.82 -18.24 21.11
N ASN A 152 -13.83 -18.89 21.73
CA ASN A 152 -13.76 -19.19 23.17
C ASN A 152 -13.11 -18.06 24.00
N THR A 153 -12.84 -16.89 23.41
CA THR A 153 -12.17 -15.76 24.10
C THR A 153 -13.00 -14.48 24.18
N GLY A 154 -14.32 -14.56 23.95
CA GLY A 154 -15.25 -13.42 24.12
C GLY A 154 -15.32 -12.44 22.94
N GLY A 155 -14.70 -12.76 21.80
CA GLY A 155 -14.80 -11.96 20.56
C GLY A 155 -16.03 -12.31 19.71
N GLU A 156 -16.67 -11.29 19.13
CA GLU A 156 -17.81 -11.46 18.21
C GLU A 156 -17.39 -12.18 16.92
N ARG A 157 -18.21 -13.16 16.50
CA ARG A 157 -17.97 -13.96 15.30
C ARG A 157 -18.20 -13.12 14.04
N VAL A 158 -17.35 -13.33 13.04
CA VAL A 158 -17.49 -12.73 11.71
C VAL A 158 -18.48 -13.55 10.90
N ASN A 159 -19.48 -12.90 10.30
CA ASN A 159 -20.30 -13.53 9.27
C ASN A 159 -19.63 -13.37 7.90
N TYR A 160 -19.46 -14.49 7.18
CA TYR A 160 -18.90 -14.52 5.83
C TYR A 160 -19.68 -13.61 4.86
N GLY A 161 -21.01 -13.67 4.91
CA GLY A 161 -21.89 -12.95 3.98
C GLY A 161 -21.75 -11.44 4.14
N ASP A 162 -21.78 -10.96 5.39
CA ASP A 162 -21.72 -9.54 5.70
C ASP A 162 -20.36 -8.94 5.30
N VAL A 163 -19.27 -9.68 5.54
CA VAL A 163 -17.93 -9.28 5.05
C VAL A 163 -17.87 -9.28 3.53
N ALA A 164 -18.38 -10.32 2.86
CA ALA A 164 -18.32 -10.42 1.41
C ALA A 164 -19.10 -9.27 0.74
N ILE A 165 -20.32 -9.00 1.19
CA ILE A 165 -21.15 -7.88 0.71
C ILE A 165 -20.43 -6.55 0.95
N SER A 166 -19.86 -6.35 2.14
CA SER A 166 -19.10 -5.14 2.45
C SER A 166 -17.91 -4.95 1.51
N VAL A 167 -17.13 -6.00 1.24
CA VAL A 167 -16.00 -5.94 0.30
C VAL A 167 -16.48 -5.63 -1.13
N LEU A 168 -17.59 -6.24 -1.56
CA LEU A 168 -18.20 -5.95 -2.87
C LEU A 168 -18.66 -4.50 -2.98
N ILE A 169 -19.27 -3.94 -1.94
CA ILE A 169 -19.72 -2.55 -1.94
C ILE A 169 -18.53 -1.58 -1.93
N TYR A 170 -17.58 -1.77 -1.02
CA TYR A 170 -16.51 -0.80 -0.79
C TYR A 170 -15.31 -0.95 -1.72
N LEU A 171 -15.06 -2.14 -2.27
CA LEU A 171 -13.97 -2.37 -3.22
C LEU A 171 -14.50 -2.77 -4.61
N GLY A 172 -15.49 -3.65 -4.68
CA GLY A 172 -16.04 -4.14 -5.95
C GLY A 172 -16.70 -3.05 -6.79
N ILE A 173 -17.58 -2.23 -6.20
CA ILE A 173 -18.25 -1.12 -6.92
C ILE A 173 -17.22 -0.08 -7.40
N PRO A 174 -16.30 0.45 -6.55
CA PRO A 174 -15.27 1.37 -7.03
C PRO A 174 -14.36 0.77 -8.10
N LEU A 175 -14.07 -0.53 -8.03
CA LEU A 175 -13.28 -1.23 -9.05
C LEU A 175 -14.02 -1.23 -10.40
N ALA A 176 -15.28 -1.65 -10.41
CA ALA A 176 -16.10 -1.65 -11.61
C ALA A 176 -16.25 -0.23 -12.19
N ALA A 177 -16.53 0.75 -11.33
CA ALA A 177 -16.63 2.16 -11.72
C ALA A 177 -15.31 2.69 -12.30
N GLY A 178 -14.17 2.33 -11.70
CA GLY A 178 -12.83 2.73 -12.17
C GLY A 178 -12.50 2.15 -13.55
N ILE A 179 -12.80 0.86 -13.76
CA ILE A 179 -12.65 0.18 -15.05
C ILE A 179 -13.52 0.86 -16.12
N VAL A 180 -14.81 1.05 -15.84
CA VAL A 180 -15.75 1.70 -16.78
C VAL A 180 -15.31 3.12 -17.09
N THR A 181 -14.90 3.89 -16.08
CA THR A 181 -14.42 5.27 -16.27
C THR A 181 -13.18 5.31 -17.15
N ARG A 182 -12.19 4.45 -16.87
CA ARG A 182 -10.94 4.41 -17.62
C ARG A 182 -11.19 4.09 -19.08
N TYR A 183 -11.87 2.97 -19.37
CA TYR A 183 -12.13 2.55 -20.75
C TYR A 183 -13.07 3.50 -21.47
N GLY A 184 -14.10 4.01 -20.80
CA GLY A 184 -15.04 4.99 -21.36
C GLY A 184 -14.35 6.30 -21.74
N VAL A 185 -13.54 6.89 -20.85
CA VAL A 185 -12.83 8.15 -21.15
C VAL A 185 -11.79 7.95 -22.25
N ILE A 186 -11.04 6.84 -22.22
CA ILE A 186 -10.06 6.54 -23.27
C ILE A 186 -10.73 6.35 -24.63
N ALA A 187 -11.88 5.67 -24.69
CA ALA A 187 -12.64 5.43 -25.91
C ALA A 187 -13.28 6.71 -26.47
N LEU A 188 -13.79 7.60 -25.62
CA LEU A 188 -14.46 8.85 -26.02
C LEU A 188 -13.48 9.97 -26.36
N THR A 189 -12.26 9.93 -25.82
CA THR A 189 -11.26 11.00 -25.99
C THR A 189 -9.96 10.45 -26.59
N SER A 190 -8.95 10.19 -25.77
CA SER A 190 -7.71 9.52 -26.14
C SER A 190 -6.91 9.14 -24.89
N LYS A 191 -5.94 8.22 -25.02
CA LYS A 191 -4.99 7.90 -23.94
C LYS A 191 -4.20 9.14 -23.47
N HIS A 192 -3.84 10.03 -24.39
CA HIS A 192 -3.08 11.23 -24.07
C HIS A 192 -3.90 12.21 -23.21
N PHE A 193 -5.17 12.43 -23.57
CA PHE A 193 -6.10 13.24 -22.77
C PHE A 193 -6.31 12.64 -21.37
N PHE A 194 -6.51 11.32 -21.30
CA PHE A 194 -6.70 10.62 -20.04
C PHE A 194 -5.50 10.82 -19.10
N GLN A 195 -4.27 10.62 -19.58
CA GLN A 195 -3.08 10.75 -18.73
C GLN A 195 -2.71 12.19 -18.38
N LYS A 196 -2.85 13.14 -19.32
CA LYS A 196 -2.37 14.52 -19.13
C LYS A 196 -3.39 15.49 -18.56
N LYS A 197 -4.69 15.23 -18.75
CA LYS A 197 -5.76 16.14 -18.28
C LYS A 197 -6.68 15.47 -17.27
N PHE A 198 -7.18 14.26 -17.55
CA PHE A 198 -8.13 13.61 -16.67
C PHE A 198 -7.47 13.15 -15.35
N LEU A 199 -6.44 12.31 -15.40
CA LEU A 199 -5.81 11.78 -14.20
C LEU A 199 -5.29 12.86 -13.23
N PRO A 200 -4.61 13.94 -13.65
CA PRO A 200 -4.11 14.96 -12.72
C PRO A 200 -5.23 15.72 -11.99
N VAL A 201 -6.40 15.89 -12.62
CA VAL A 201 -7.55 16.60 -12.03
C VAL A 201 -8.27 15.73 -11.01
N PHE A 202 -8.43 14.43 -11.28
CA PHE A 202 -9.14 13.51 -10.40
C PHE A 202 -8.23 12.84 -9.36
N SER A 203 -6.90 12.84 -9.56
CA SER A 203 -5.94 12.26 -8.63
C SER A 203 -6.02 12.85 -7.20
N PRO A 204 -6.18 14.17 -6.99
CA PRO A 204 -6.34 14.74 -5.66
C PRO A 204 -7.60 14.28 -4.94
N LEU A 205 -8.66 13.86 -5.66
CA LEU A 205 -9.92 13.43 -5.03
C LEU A 205 -9.72 12.19 -4.14
N SER A 206 -8.78 11.30 -4.47
CA SER A 206 -8.50 10.15 -3.59
C SER A 206 -7.96 10.60 -2.24
N LEU A 207 -7.01 11.55 -2.25
CA LEU A 207 -6.43 12.11 -1.04
C LEU A 207 -7.46 12.93 -0.25
N LEU A 208 -8.26 13.74 -0.93
CA LEU A 208 -9.33 14.53 -0.30
C LEU A 208 -10.40 13.63 0.32
N GLY A 209 -10.84 12.58 -0.39
CA GLY A 209 -11.79 11.60 0.12
C GLY A 209 -11.24 10.83 1.33
N LEU A 210 -9.96 10.46 1.30
CA LEU A 210 -9.28 9.84 2.44
C LEU A 210 -9.23 10.79 3.64
N LEU A 211 -8.76 12.03 3.45
CA LEU A 211 -8.69 13.03 4.51
C LEU A 211 -10.07 13.35 5.10
N TYR A 212 -11.07 13.49 4.24
CA TYR A 212 -12.47 13.66 4.64
C TYR A 212 -12.94 12.49 5.49
N THR A 213 -12.75 11.26 5.00
CA THR A 213 -13.17 10.04 5.72
C THR A 213 -12.48 9.94 7.08
N ILE A 214 -11.18 10.20 7.14
CA ILE A 214 -10.42 10.25 8.39
C ILE A 214 -10.97 11.33 9.32
N ILE A 215 -11.22 12.55 8.84
CA ILE A 215 -11.77 13.62 9.69
C ILE A 215 -13.13 13.21 10.26
N VAL A 216 -14.03 12.67 9.43
CA VAL A 216 -15.37 12.24 9.85
C VAL A 216 -15.27 11.08 10.85
N LEU A 217 -14.42 10.09 10.60
CA LEU A 217 -14.22 8.95 11.51
C LEU A 217 -13.67 9.39 12.86
N PHE A 218 -12.64 10.25 12.87
CA PHE A 218 -12.06 10.77 14.11
C PHE A 218 -12.98 11.75 14.82
N ALA A 219 -13.84 12.49 14.12
CA ALA A 219 -14.90 13.28 14.74
C ALA A 219 -15.96 12.39 15.38
N TYR A 220 -16.31 11.28 14.72
CA TYR A 220 -17.28 10.35 15.26
C TYR A 220 -16.73 9.53 16.45
N GLN A 221 -15.45 9.15 16.40
CA GLN A 221 -14.80 8.30 17.42
C GLN A 221 -13.93 9.06 18.43
N GLY A 222 -13.79 10.38 18.30
CA GLY A 222 -12.86 11.22 19.08
C GLY A 222 -13.03 11.06 20.58
N HIS A 223 -14.28 11.08 21.06
CA HIS A 223 -14.59 10.89 22.48
C HIS A 223 -14.11 9.54 23.02
N ARG A 224 -14.25 8.46 22.24
CA ARG A 224 -13.79 7.12 22.64
C ARG A 224 -12.28 7.00 22.59
N ILE A 225 -11.63 7.65 21.61
CA ILE A 225 -10.17 7.70 21.52
C ILE A 225 -9.59 8.34 22.79
N LEU A 226 -10.16 9.45 23.24
CA LEU A 226 -9.70 10.18 24.43
C LEU A 226 -9.98 9.42 25.74
N HIS A 227 -11.14 8.77 25.84
CA HIS A 227 -11.50 8.00 27.05
C HIS A 227 -10.88 6.60 27.12
N ASN A 228 -10.30 6.09 26.01
CA ASN A 228 -9.66 4.78 25.94
C ASN A 228 -8.20 4.86 25.43
N ILE A 229 -7.45 5.88 25.86
CA ILE A 229 -6.06 6.11 25.41
C ILE A 229 -5.17 4.87 25.61
N GLY A 230 -5.31 4.17 26.74
CA GLY A 230 -4.49 2.99 27.05
C GLY A 230 -4.59 1.89 25.98
N PRO A 231 -5.79 1.30 25.76
CA PRO A 231 -6.00 0.32 24.69
C PRO A 231 -5.63 0.84 23.29
N VAL A 232 -5.99 2.08 22.98
CA VAL A 232 -5.68 2.73 21.69
C VAL A 232 -4.17 2.77 21.43
N PHE A 233 -3.37 3.14 22.43
CA PHE A 233 -1.92 3.22 22.27
C PHE A 233 -1.28 1.84 22.09
N ARG A 234 -1.87 0.80 22.71
CA ARG A 234 -1.38 -0.58 22.55
C ARG A 234 -1.57 -1.12 21.14
N VAL A 235 -2.54 -0.61 20.36
CA VAL A 235 -2.74 -0.99 18.95
C VAL A 235 -1.56 -0.59 18.05
N PHE A 236 -0.81 0.46 18.39
CA PHE A 236 0.38 0.86 17.63
C PHE A 236 1.45 -0.25 17.64
N VAL A 237 1.60 -0.99 18.74
CA VAL A 237 2.66 -1.98 18.90
C VAL A 237 2.61 -3.09 17.83
N PRO A 238 1.51 -3.86 17.66
CA PRO A 238 1.48 -4.90 16.63
C PRO A 238 1.61 -4.32 15.22
N GLN A 239 1.08 -3.12 14.96
CA GLN A 239 1.16 -2.47 13.65
C GLN A 239 2.60 -2.09 13.30
N ILE A 240 3.31 -1.40 14.20
CA ILE A 240 4.72 -1.01 13.97
C ILE A 240 5.59 -2.26 13.78
N LEU A 241 5.43 -3.26 14.66
CA LEU A 241 6.19 -4.51 14.56
C LEU A 241 5.91 -5.21 13.23
N TYR A 242 4.65 -5.31 12.83
CA TYR A 242 4.26 -5.90 11.56
C TYR A 242 4.93 -5.19 10.37
N PHE A 243 4.85 -3.86 10.30
CA PHE A 243 5.44 -3.09 9.19
C PHE A 243 6.95 -3.28 9.12
N ILE A 244 7.64 -3.17 10.26
CA ILE A 244 9.09 -3.31 10.31
C ILE A 244 9.50 -4.73 9.92
N ILE A 245 8.87 -5.76 10.51
CA ILE A 245 9.23 -7.17 10.28
C ILE A 245 8.92 -7.57 8.84
N MET A 246 7.72 -7.25 8.32
CA MET A 246 7.35 -7.58 6.94
C MET A 246 8.26 -6.87 5.94
N TRP A 247 8.49 -5.58 6.13
CA TRP A 247 9.31 -4.79 5.22
C TRP A 247 10.76 -5.28 5.22
N THR A 248 11.38 -5.40 6.41
CA THR A 248 12.77 -5.85 6.51
C THR A 248 12.92 -7.28 6.01
N GLY A 249 12.07 -8.20 6.49
CA GLY A 249 12.10 -9.61 6.08
C GLY A 249 11.96 -9.78 4.57
N THR A 250 11.02 -9.07 3.95
CA THR A 250 10.83 -9.13 2.49
C THR A 250 11.99 -8.49 1.74
N PHE A 251 12.44 -7.30 2.16
CA PHE A 251 13.52 -6.58 1.49
C PHE A 251 14.82 -7.40 1.49
N PHE A 252 15.19 -7.97 2.65
CA PHE A 252 16.37 -8.82 2.77
C PHE A 252 16.21 -10.17 2.08
N LEU A 253 15.00 -10.75 2.05
CA LEU A 253 14.73 -11.97 1.27
C LEU A 253 14.98 -11.76 -0.22
N ILE A 254 14.48 -10.67 -0.80
CA ILE A 254 14.72 -10.35 -2.21
C ILE A 254 16.19 -10.00 -2.46
N HIS A 255 16.83 -9.26 -1.54
CA HIS A 255 18.26 -8.98 -1.62
C HIS A 255 19.11 -10.27 -1.59
N TRP A 256 18.72 -11.23 -0.76
CA TRP A 256 19.36 -12.55 -0.70
C TRP A 256 19.20 -13.30 -2.02
N PHE A 257 17.99 -13.35 -2.59
CA PHE A 257 17.79 -13.95 -3.92
C PHE A 257 18.59 -13.25 -5.01
N SER A 258 18.67 -11.92 -4.99
CA SER A 258 19.53 -11.13 -5.88
C SER A 258 21.00 -11.52 -5.73
N THR A 259 21.49 -11.72 -4.51
CA THR A 259 22.88 -12.11 -4.25
C THR A 259 23.18 -13.53 -4.74
N VAL A 260 22.25 -14.46 -4.50
CA VAL A 260 22.37 -15.85 -4.97
C VAL A 260 22.37 -15.91 -6.50
N GLU A 261 21.50 -15.11 -7.14
CA GLU A 261 21.42 -15.00 -8.59
C GLU A 261 22.71 -14.40 -9.19
N ASN A 262 23.25 -13.34 -8.57
CA ASN A 262 24.51 -12.72 -8.96
C ASN A 262 25.70 -13.69 -8.90
N ARG A 263 25.68 -14.69 -8.02
CA ARG A 263 26.73 -15.73 -7.94
C ARG A 263 26.57 -16.83 -8.99
N ARG A 264 25.34 -17.11 -9.41
CA ARG A 264 25.02 -18.24 -10.33
C ARG A 264 24.96 -17.82 -11.78
N LEU A 265 24.57 -16.59 -12.07
CA LEU A 265 24.41 -16.07 -13.43
C LEU A 265 25.50 -15.04 -13.74
N HIS A 266 26.31 -15.33 -14.77
CA HIS A 266 27.26 -14.37 -15.33
C HIS A 266 26.61 -13.38 -16.31
N ASP A 267 25.41 -13.69 -16.80
CA ASP A 267 24.69 -12.87 -17.79
C ASP A 267 23.74 -11.88 -17.10
N PRO A 268 24.04 -10.57 -17.11
CA PRO A 268 23.21 -9.55 -16.48
C PRO A 268 21.82 -9.40 -17.13
N SER A 269 21.64 -9.81 -18.39
CA SER A 269 20.33 -9.72 -19.08
C SER A 269 19.29 -10.69 -18.50
N LYS A 270 19.74 -11.73 -17.79
CA LYS A 270 18.88 -12.78 -17.23
C LYS A 270 18.44 -12.51 -15.80
N LYS A 271 18.98 -11.49 -15.12
CA LYS A 271 18.67 -11.18 -13.71
C LYS A 271 17.19 -10.93 -13.49
N VAL A 272 16.64 -11.62 -12.51
CA VAL A 272 15.25 -11.54 -12.07
C VAL A 272 15.10 -10.54 -10.93
N PHE A 273 16.04 -10.51 -9.98
CA PHE A 273 15.93 -9.72 -8.75
C PHE A 273 16.85 -8.50 -8.77
N GLY A 274 16.33 -7.37 -8.29
CA GLY A 274 17.01 -6.07 -8.23
C GLY A 274 16.47 -5.21 -7.10
N TYR A 275 17.11 -4.06 -6.86
CA TYR A 275 16.69 -3.10 -5.83
C TYR A 275 15.25 -2.63 -6.04
N ASP A 276 14.94 -2.27 -7.28
CA ASP A 276 13.64 -1.82 -7.72
C ASP A 276 12.52 -2.82 -7.39
N THR A 277 12.72 -4.10 -7.70
CA THR A 277 11.78 -5.16 -7.35
C THR A 277 11.74 -5.45 -5.85
N ALA A 278 12.86 -5.33 -5.13
CA ALA A 278 12.91 -5.49 -3.67
C ALA A 278 12.09 -4.41 -2.95
N VAL A 279 12.19 -3.16 -3.40
CA VAL A 279 11.36 -2.04 -2.93
C VAL A 279 9.89 -2.34 -3.14
N VAL A 280 9.49 -2.70 -4.36
CA VAL A 280 8.09 -3.00 -4.68
C VAL A 280 7.57 -4.11 -3.77
N GLN A 281 8.29 -5.23 -3.65
CA GLN A 281 7.88 -6.37 -2.83
C GLN A 281 7.78 -5.99 -1.36
N ALA A 282 8.77 -5.30 -0.81
CA ALA A 282 8.83 -4.97 0.61
C ALA A 282 7.71 -4.02 1.02
N PHE A 283 7.46 -2.97 0.22
CA PHE A 283 6.35 -2.05 0.51
C PHE A 283 5.00 -2.70 0.26
N THR A 284 4.85 -3.54 -0.77
CA THR A 284 3.59 -4.26 -1.01
C THR A 284 3.28 -5.23 0.13
N ALA A 285 4.29 -5.98 0.59
CA ALA A 285 4.13 -6.97 1.65
C ALA A 285 3.91 -6.33 3.03
N ALA A 286 4.52 -5.17 3.30
CA ALA A 286 4.35 -4.47 4.57
C ALA A 286 3.09 -3.61 4.64
N SER A 287 2.62 -3.04 3.54
CA SER A 287 1.47 -2.11 3.57
C SER A 287 0.14 -2.86 3.65
N ASN A 288 -0.84 -2.26 4.31
CA ASN A 288 -2.21 -2.79 4.38
C ASN A 288 -3.22 -1.82 3.73
N ASN A 289 -4.46 -2.26 3.54
CA ASN A 289 -5.55 -1.43 3.03
C ASN A 289 -6.51 -1.08 4.17
N PHE A 290 -6.14 -0.03 4.91
CA PHE A 290 -6.87 0.44 6.07
C PHE A 290 -8.26 0.94 5.71
N GLU A 291 -8.38 1.54 4.54
CA GLU A 291 -9.62 2.00 3.94
C GLU A 291 -10.67 0.90 3.91
N LEU A 292 -10.32 -0.26 3.32
CA LEU A 292 -11.22 -1.41 3.28
C LEU A 292 -11.44 -2.00 4.67
N ALA A 293 -10.38 -2.11 5.49
CA ALA A 293 -10.50 -2.66 6.84
C ALA A 293 -11.48 -1.85 7.69
N ILE A 294 -11.38 -0.51 7.67
CA ILE A 294 -12.30 0.41 8.34
C ILE A 294 -13.72 0.21 7.80
N ALA A 295 -13.89 0.19 6.48
CA ALA A 295 -15.20 0.04 5.85
C ALA A 295 -15.91 -1.25 6.29
N VAL A 296 -15.19 -2.39 6.26
CA VAL A 296 -15.74 -3.68 6.66
C VAL A 296 -15.96 -3.73 8.18
N CYS A 297 -15.03 -3.24 9.00
CA CYS A 297 -15.23 -3.21 10.45
C CYS A 297 -16.47 -2.39 10.84
N ILE A 298 -16.72 -1.26 10.16
CA ILE A 298 -17.91 -0.43 10.40
C ILE A 298 -19.17 -1.14 9.94
N ALA A 299 -19.14 -1.79 8.77
CA ALA A 299 -20.31 -2.49 8.24
C ALA A 299 -20.69 -3.74 9.04
N VAL A 300 -19.71 -4.47 9.58
CA VAL A 300 -19.93 -5.74 10.29
C VAL A 300 -20.16 -5.53 11.79
N TYR A 301 -19.36 -4.66 12.43
CA TYR A 301 -19.39 -4.46 13.89
C TYR A 301 -20.01 -3.12 14.30
N GLY A 302 -20.31 -2.24 13.34
CA GLY A 302 -20.77 -0.90 13.60
C GLY A 302 -19.63 0.09 13.84
N VAL A 303 -19.93 1.37 13.59
CA VAL A 303 -18.99 2.49 13.74
C VAL A 303 -18.54 2.74 15.20
N ASN A 304 -19.32 2.24 16.17
CA ASN A 304 -19.04 2.35 17.60
C ASN A 304 -18.21 1.19 18.15
N SER A 305 -17.73 0.27 17.30
CA SER A 305 -17.00 -0.92 17.74
C SER A 305 -15.53 -0.65 18.05
N GLU A 306 -14.89 -1.52 18.83
CA GLU A 306 -13.44 -1.47 19.05
C GLU A 306 -12.65 -1.88 17.80
N GLN A 307 -13.25 -2.70 16.95
CA GLN A 307 -12.73 -3.20 15.69
C GLN A 307 -12.57 -2.05 14.69
N ALA A 308 -13.60 -1.22 14.55
CA ALA A 308 -13.56 -0.02 13.71
C ALA A 308 -12.54 1.00 14.24
N LEU A 309 -12.43 1.15 15.57
CA LEU A 309 -11.45 2.01 16.21
C LEU A 309 -10.01 1.55 15.92
N ALA A 310 -9.73 0.26 16.10
CA ALA A 310 -8.43 -0.33 15.81
C ALA A 310 -8.01 -0.12 14.35
N ALA A 311 -8.95 -0.34 13.41
CA ALA A 311 -8.70 -0.10 11.98
C ALA A 311 -8.42 1.38 11.67
N THR A 312 -9.09 2.30 12.35
CA THR A 312 -8.94 3.75 12.18
C THR A 312 -7.60 4.28 12.69
N ILE A 313 -6.98 3.62 13.68
CA ILE A 313 -5.64 3.96 14.20
C ILE A 313 -4.54 3.53 13.23
N GLY A 314 -4.82 2.55 12.38
CA GLY A 314 -3.88 2.01 11.41
C GLY A 314 -3.12 3.05 10.56
N PRO A 315 -3.81 3.96 9.84
CA PRO A 315 -3.17 5.02 9.06
C PRO A 315 -2.26 5.95 9.87
N LEU A 316 -2.54 6.17 11.17
CA LEU A 316 -1.66 6.95 12.05
C LEU A 316 -0.28 6.29 12.19
N THR A 317 -0.26 4.97 12.15
CA THR A 317 0.95 4.18 12.34
C THR A 317 1.65 3.93 11.02
N GLU A 318 0.89 3.55 9.98
CA GLU A 318 1.45 3.14 8.69
C GLU A 318 2.20 4.28 8.01
N VAL A 319 1.57 5.45 7.86
CA VAL A 319 2.14 6.57 7.11
C VAL A 319 3.52 7.00 7.62
N PRO A 320 3.74 7.29 8.93
CA PRO A 320 5.06 7.68 9.41
C PRO A 320 6.08 6.54 9.33
N VAL A 321 5.68 5.31 9.65
CA VAL A 321 6.60 4.16 9.65
C VAL A 321 7.05 3.82 8.23
N LEU A 322 6.13 3.72 7.27
CA LEU A 322 6.47 3.41 5.89
C LEU A 322 7.24 4.56 5.24
N LEU A 323 6.91 5.82 5.54
CA LEU A 323 7.72 6.96 5.11
C LEU A 323 9.16 6.85 5.61
N ALA A 324 9.37 6.56 6.90
CA ALA A 324 10.72 6.35 7.44
C ALA A 324 11.43 5.18 6.73
N LEU A 325 10.72 4.09 6.45
CA LEU A 325 11.27 2.95 5.72
C LEU A 325 11.62 3.28 4.27
N THR A 326 10.99 4.26 3.61
CA THR A 326 11.46 4.73 2.28
C THR A 326 12.86 5.32 2.35
N TRP A 327 13.17 6.06 3.41
CA TRP A 327 14.50 6.64 3.60
C TRP A 327 15.52 5.54 3.92
N VAL A 328 15.12 4.54 4.71
CA VAL A 328 15.94 3.34 4.94
C VAL A 328 16.19 2.59 3.64
N ALA A 329 15.17 2.41 2.79
CA ALA A 329 15.31 1.78 1.47
C ALA A 329 16.34 2.51 0.61
N LEU A 330 16.26 3.85 0.55
CA LEU A 330 17.20 4.67 -0.23
C LEU A 330 18.61 4.59 0.33
N TYR A 331 18.78 4.57 1.65
CA TYR A 331 20.07 4.36 2.29
C TYR A 331 20.66 2.98 1.94
N LEU A 332 19.85 1.92 2.05
CA LEU A 332 20.26 0.55 1.72
C LEU A 332 20.53 0.34 0.23
N LYS A 333 19.94 1.15 -0.66
CA LYS A 333 20.28 1.18 -2.09
C LYS A 333 21.77 1.41 -2.32
N HIS A 334 22.35 2.34 -1.57
CA HIS A 334 23.76 2.74 -1.73
C HIS A 334 24.71 1.83 -0.95
N LYS A 335 24.25 1.25 0.16
CA LYS A 335 25.08 0.42 1.04
C LYS A 335 25.17 -1.04 0.61
N LEU A 336 24.08 -1.59 0.07
CA LEU A 336 24.03 -2.99 -0.34
C LEU A 336 24.44 -3.15 -1.80
N VAL A 337 25.03 -4.30 -2.10
CA VAL A 337 25.48 -4.65 -3.46
C VAL A 337 24.30 -5.22 -4.23
N TRP A 338 23.67 -4.39 -5.05
CA TRP A 338 22.60 -4.80 -5.97
C TRP A 338 23.15 -5.25 -7.33
N GLU A 339 24.34 -4.76 -7.68
CA GLU A 339 25.10 -5.12 -8.88
C GLU A 339 26.53 -5.53 -8.50
N SER A 340 27.07 -6.58 -9.13
CA SER A 340 28.51 -6.84 -9.08
C SER A 340 29.26 -5.66 -9.73
N PRO A 341 30.42 -5.22 -9.21
CA PRO A 341 31.17 -4.10 -9.78
C PRO A 341 31.81 -4.49 -11.11
N SER A 342 31.07 -4.36 -12.20
CA SER A 342 31.58 -4.23 -13.58
C SER A 342 30.44 -3.59 -14.39
N ILE A 343 30.47 -2.32 -14.79
CA ILE A 343 31.46 -1.64 -15.62
C ILE A 343 31.41 -0.15 -15.23
N LYS A 344 32.42 0.34 -14.53
CA LYS A 344 32.66 1.78 -14.35
C LYS A 344 34.09 2.18 -14.76
N GLY A 345 34.70 1.41 -15.66
CA GLY A 345 36.11 1.55 -16.04
C GLY A 345 36.38 1.23 -17.51
N ARG A 346 35.55 1.72 -18.43
CA ARG A 346 35.87 1.68 -19.87
C ARG A 346 35.72 3.03 -20.58
N THR A 347 35.69 4.13 -19.83
CA THR A 347 35.73 5.50 -20.39
C THR A 347 37.04 6.25 -20.10
N ASP A 348 37.96 5.68 -19.31
CA ASP A 348 39.20 6.37 -18.91
C ASP A 348 40.48 5.80 -19.56
N VAL A 349 40.37 4.76 -20.40
CA VAL A 349 41.53 4.16 -21.10
C VAL A 349 41.67 4.62 -22.55
N GLU A 350 40.63 5.19 -23.16
CA GLU A 350 40.70 5.74 -24.53
C GLU A 350 41.21 7.18 -24.61
N ARG A 351 41.58 7.81 -23.48
CA ARG A 351 42.20 9.15 -23.45
C ARG A 351 43.73 9.16 -23.38
N THR A 352 44.38 8.00 -23.28
CA THR A 352 45.85 7.91 -23.10
C THR A 352 46.58 7.17 -24.22
N SER A 353 45.93 6.89 -25.34
CA SER A 353 46.57 6.25 -26.50
C SER A 353 46.30 6.97 -27.82
N ALA A 354 46.52 8.28 -27.86
CA ALA A 354 46.74 9.00 -29.11
C ALA A 354 48.26 9.24 -29.27
N PRO A 355 48.90 8.81 -30.37
CA PRO A 355 50.29 9.13 -30.64
C PRO A 355 50.45 10.63 -30.85
N SER A 356 51.46 11.22 -30.20
CA SER A 356 51.91 12.59 -30.43
C SER A 356 52.48 12.73 -31.83
N GLU A 357 51.71 13.29 -32.76
CA GLU A 357 52.26 13.86 -33.99
C GLU A 357 52.51 15.36 -33.81
N GLU A 358 53.73 15.73 -34.17
CA GLU A 358 54.27 17.08 -34.27
C GLU A 358 53.35 18.03 -35.04
N LYS A 359 53.26 19.28 -34.58
CA LYS A 359 53.32 20.45 -35.47
C LYS A 359 53.63 21.71 -34.66
N GLY A 360 54.78 22.29 -34.99
CA GLY A 360 55.18 23.61 -34.53
C GLY A 360 54.47 24.76 -35.27
N HIS A 361 54.81 25.94 -34.78
CA HIS A 361 54.61 27.28 -35.34
C HIS A 361 53.22 27.95 -35.26
N SER A 362 53.15 28.89 -34.30
CA SER A 362 52.95 30.33 -34.51
C SER A 362 51.81 30.76 -35.43
N PHE A 363 50.77 31.41 -34.88
CA PHE A 363 50.52 32.84 -35.10
C PHE A 363 49.40 33.37 -34.17
N ARG A 364 49.62 34.55 -33.59
CA ARG A 364 48.60 35.45 -33.00
C ARG A 364 47.62 35.91 -34.10
N VAL A 365 46.37 36.26 -33.75
CA VAL A 365 45.74 37.58 -34.03
C VAL A 365 44.32 37.63 -33.40
N MET A 366 44.11 38.70 -32.62
CA MET A 366 42.92 39.50 -32.28
C MET A 366 41.48 38.95 -32.31
N ASP A 367 40.81 39.22 -31.19
CA ASP A 367 39.56 39.99 -31.02
C ASP A 367 38.55 40.02 -32.17
N LEU A 368 37.28 39.73 -31.84
CA LEU A 368 36.15 40.64 -32.08
C LEU A 368 34.90 40.16 -31.33
N ASP A 369 34.30 41.10 -30.59
CA ASP A 369 33.01 41.04 -29.93
C ASP A 369 31.84 40.83 -30.92
N PHE A 370 30.82 40.08 -30.47
CA PHE A 370 29.39 40.44 -30.59
C PHE A 370 28.54 39.62 -29.61
#